data_AF-A0A558D730-F1
#
_entry.id   AF-A0A558D730-F1
#
_cell.length_a   1.000
_cell.length_b   1.000
_cell.length_c   1.000
_cell.angle_alpha   90.00
_cell.angle_beta   90.00
_cell.angle_gamma   90.00
#
_symmetry.space_group_name_H-M   'P 1'
#
loop_
_entity.id
_entity.type
_entity.pdbx_description
1 polymer ?
#
loop_
_entity_poly.entity_id
_entity_poly.type
_entity_poly.pdbx_seq_one_letter_code
_entity_poly.pdbx_strand_id
1 'polypeptide(L)'
;MTIKNDQQLKAALNDLTRDQQRVLGARFTQSVITLTDNARLVSALKVALEPESDVQALNDAYKIAKSIATKTYTACGRDADWELQAEHFVAAACAAALTPAALAPETFNAAWKAAIQARMAKNCIMIESETGDLENEAEKQYQLVDDFK
;
A
#
# COMPACT_ATOMS: atom_id res chain seq x y z
N MET A 1 1.43 -10.67 20.37
CA MET A 1 0.62 -9.57 20.95
C MET A 1 -0.46 -9.29 19.94
N THR A 2 -1.74 -9.23 20.31
CA THR A 2 -2.81 -9.00 19.33
C THR A 2 -3.02 -7.49 19.10
N ILE A 3 -2.86 -7.01 17.87
CA ILE A 3 -3.15 -5.62 17.50
C ILE A 3 -4.67 -5.45 17.37
N LYS A 4 -5.22 -4.40 18.01
CA LYS A 4 -6.67 -4.13 18.04
C LYS A 4 -7.06 -2.73 17.55
N ASN A 5 -6.09 -1.87 17.28
CA ASN A 5 -6.33 -0.49 16.86
C ASN A 5 -5.12 0.12 16.15
N ASP A 6 -5.34 1.28 15.53
CA ASP A 6 -4.33 2.01 14.77
C ASP A 6 -3.16 2.52 15.59
N GLN A 7 -3.37 2.82 16.88
CA GLN A 7 -2.27 3.23 17.75
C GLN A 7 -1.28 2.06 17.98
N GLN A 8 -1.82 0.87 18.23
CA GLN A 8 -1.04 -0.36 18.37
C GLN A 8 -0.39 -0.78 17.06
N LEU A 9 -1.12 -0.68 15.94
CA LEU A 9 -0.56 -0.91 14.61
C LEU A 9 0.62 0.02 14.34
N LYS A 10 0.43 1.34 14.50
CA LYS A 10 1.47 2.32 14.24
C LYS A 10 2.69 2.14 15.14
N ALA A 11 2.49 1.82 16.43
CA ALA A 11 3.58 1.47 17.33
C ALA A 11 4.34 0.23 16.83
N ALA A 12 3.62 -0.84 16.51
CA ALA A 12 4.20 -2.08 16.02
C ALA A 12 5.00 -1.90 14.72
N LEU A 13 4.55 -1.02 13.83
CA LEU A 13 5.24 -0.67 12.58
C LEU A 13 6.48 0.20 12.79
N ASN A 14 6.53 1.02 13.84
CA ASN A 14 7.69 1.85 14.15
C ASN A 14 8.87 1.03 14.69
N ASP A 15 8.60 -0.15 15.27
CA ASP A 15 9.63 -1.06 15.76
C ASP A 15 10.33 -1.86 14.62
N LEU A 16 9.82 -1.76 13.39
CA LEU A 16 10.34 -2.51 12.24
C LEU A 16 11.51 -1.77 11.57
N THR A 17 12.47 -2.55 11.07
CA THR A 17 13.52 -2.03 10.17
C THR A 17 12.93 -1.52 8.87
N ARG A 18 13.69 -0.72 8.12
CA ARG A 18 13.22 -0.20 6.81
C ARG A 18 12.83 -1.30 5.83
N ASP A 19 13.61 -2.38 5.78
CA ASP A 19 13.32 -3.51 4.89
C ASP A 19 12.07 -4.28 5.33
N GLN A 20 11.89 -4.46 6.63
CA GLN A 20 10.66 -5.03 7.18
C GLN A 20 9.44 -4.15 6.88
N GLN A 21 9.58 -2.82 7.03
CA GLN A 21 8.51 -1.89 6.68
C GLN A 21 8.18 -1.93 5.18
N ARG A 22 9.17 -2.05 4.30
CA ARG A 22 8.94 -2.25 2.86
C ARG A 22 8.14 -3.51 2.61
N VAL A 23 8.59 -4.66 3.09
CA VAL A 23 7.95 -5.96 2.82
C VAL A 23 6.53 -5.98 3.40
N LEU A 24 6.34 -5.49 4.63
CA LEU A 24 5.01 -5.44 5.24
C LEU A 24 4.09 -4.43 4.55
N GLY A 25 4.60 -3.25 4.16
CA GLY A 25 3.87 -2.29 3.34
C GLY A 25 3.47 -2.87 1.97
N ALA A 26 4.34 -3.68 1.37
CA ALA A 26 4.03 -4.43 0.16
C ALA A 26 2.94 -5.48 0.39
N ARG A 27 2.92 -6.18 1.54
CA ARG A 27 1.83 -7.10 1.90
C ARG A 27 0.49 -6.38 2.08
N PHE A 28 0.47 -5.19 2.66
CA PHE A 28 -0.74 -4.35 2.69
C PHE A 28 -1.17 -3.88 1.30
N THR A 29 -0.23 -3.68 0.38
CA THR A 29 -0.58 -3.40 -1.02
C THR A 29 -1.13 -4.66 -1.70
N GLN A 30 -0.60 -5.83 -1.36
CA GLN A 30 -1.03 -7.11 -1.90
C GLN A 30 -2.46 -7.48 -1.52
N SER A 31 -2.96 -7.09 -0.35
CA SER A 31 -4.37 -7.31 0.04
C SER A 31 -5.37 -6.59 -0.87
N VAL A 32 -4.93 -5.55 -1.58
CA VAL A 32 -5.75 -4.70 -2.44
C VAL A 32 -5.32 -4.72 -3.91
N ILE A 33 -4.34 -5.56 -4.29
CA ILE A 33 -3.82 -5.57 -5.67
C ILE A 33 -4.87 -6.01 -6.70
N THR A 34 -5.88 -6.78 -6.28
CA THR A 34 -6.96 -7.23 -7.15
C THR A 34 -7.93 -6.11 -7.55
N LEU A 35 -7.76 -4.89 -7.02
CA LEU A 35 -8.57 -3.72 -7.37
C LEU A 35 -8.03 -2.98 -8.61
N THR A 36 -7.05 -3.55 -9.31
CA THR A 36 -6.46 -2.98 -10.52
C THR A 36 -5.94 -4.09 -11.44
N ASP A 37 -6.13 -3.93 -12.74
CA ASP A 37 -5.59 -4.82 -13.77
C ASP A 37 -4.22 -4.35 -14.30
N ASN A 38 -3.61 -3.34 -13.68
CA ASN A 38 -2.37 -2.75 -14.16
C ASN A 38 -1.17 -3.68 -13.91
N ALA A 39 -0.82 -4.49 -14.93
CA ALA A 39 0.25 -5.47 -14.89
C ALA A 39 1.63 -4.89 -14.50
N ARG A 40 1.87 -3.59 -14.75
CA ARG A 40 3.12 -2.92 -14.34
C ARG A 40 3.17 -2.72 -12.84
N LEU A 41 2.03 -2.39 -12.22
CA LEU A 41 1.91 -2.26 -10.78
C LEU A 41 2.04 -3.62 -10.08
N VAL A 42 1.41 -4.66 -10.64
CA VAL A 42 1.59 -6.05 -10.18
C VAL A 42 3.07 -6.46 -10.21
N SER A 43 3.79 -6.10 -11.26
CA SER A 43 5.22 -6.40 -11.38
C SER A 43 6.07 -5.62 -10.37
N ALA A 44 5.79 -4.33 -10.17
CA ALA A 44 6.46 -3.52 -9.15
C ALA A 44 6.22 -4.06 -7.73
N LEU A 45 4.99 -4.54 -7.45
CA LEU A 45 4.66 -5.16 -6.17
C LEU A 45 5.45 -6.45 -5.91
N LYS A 46 5.67 -7.28 -6.94
CA LYS A 46 6.50 -8.49 -6.81
C LYS A 46 7.92 -8.15 -6.35
N VAL A 47 8.53 -7.11 -6.93
CA VAL A 47 9.84 -6.60 -6.50
C VAL A 47 9.78 -6.09 -5.05
N ALA A 48 8.72 -5.38 -4.69
CA ALA A 48 8.55 -4.87 -3.33
C ALA A 48 8.40 -5.98 -2.26
N LEU A 49 7.84 -7.14 -2.63
CA LEU A 49 7.64 -8.29 -1.75
C LEU A 49 8.90 -9.15 -1.59
N GLU A 50 9.77 -9.17 -2.60
CA GLU A 50 10.99 -9.97 -2.59
C GLU A 50 12.03 -9.38 -1.61
N PRO A 51 12.40 -10.08 -0.53
CA PRO A 51 13.33 -9.57 0.48
C PRO A 51 14.69 -9.21 -0.10
N GLU A 52 15.18 -10.01 -1.05
CA GLU A 52 16.52 -9.91 -1.63
C GLU A 52 16.60 -9.02 -2.90
N SER A 53 15.55 -8.23 -3.18
CA SER A 53 15.58 -7.30 -4.31
C SER A 53 16.69 -6.27 -4.16
N ASP A 54 17.49 -6.10 -5.21
CA ASP A 54 18.56 -5.11 -5.20
C ASP A 54 18.02 -3.67 -5.26
N VAL A 55 18.90 -2.71 -4.93
CA VAL A 55 18.57 -1.29 -4.84
C VAL A 55 18.09 -0.71 -6.17
N GLN A 56 18.63 -1.18 -7.31
CA GLN A 56 18.24 -0.68 -8.63
C GLN A 56 16.81 -1.15 -8.98
N ALA A 57 16.51 -2.43 -8.76
CA ALA A 57 15.20 -3.01 -8.95
C ALA A 57 14.14 -2.30 -8.08
N LEU A 58 14.45 -2.05 -6.80
CA LEU A 58 13.59 -1.32 -5.88
C LEU A 58 13.31 0.12 -6.36
N ASN A 59 14.35 0.83 -6.83
CA ASN A 59 14.20 2.19 -7.35
C ASN A 59 13.37 2.25 -8.63
N ASP A 60 13.51 1.26 -9.52
CA ASP A 60 12.74 1.24 -10.76
C ASP A 60 11.27 0.85 -10.49
N ALA A 61 11.03 -0.10 -9.59
CA ALA A 61 9.69 -0.41 -9.10
C ALA A 61 9.02 0.82 -8.45
N TYR A 62 9.75 1.59 -7.63
CA TYR A 62 9.27 2.83 -7.04
C TYR A 62 8.81 3.83 -8.11
N LYS A 63 9.65 4.08 -9.13
CA LYS A 63 9.32 5.00 -10.23
C LYS A 63 8.08 4.57 -10.98
N ILE A 64 7.91 3.27 -11.24
CA ILE A 64 6.73 2.72 -11.91
C ILE A 64 5.48 3.00 -11.07
N ALA A 65 5.46 2.57 -9.81
CA ALA A 65 4.32 2.77 -8.92
C ALA A 65 3.99 4.26 -8.74
N LYS A 66 5.02 5.10 -8.54
CA LYS A 66 4.85 6.55 -8.39
C LYS A 66 4.31 7.21 -9.65
N SER A 67 4.75 6.78 -10.84
CA SER A 67 4.25 7.29 -12.11
C SER A 67 2.77 6.97 -12.30
N ILE A 68 2.36 5.74 -11.99
CA ILE A 68 0.95 5.32 -12.05
C ILE A 68 0.12 6.16 -11.08
N ALA A 69 0.52 6.24 -9.81
CA ALA A 69 -0.17 7.04 -8.81
C ALA A 69 -0.32 8.51 -9.23
N THR A 70 0.70 9.09 -9.86
CA THR A 70 0.64 10.48 -10.35
C THR A 70 -0.36 10.64 -11.50
N LYS A 71 -0.42 9.68 -12.42
CA LYS A 71 -1.32 9.73 -13.59
C LYS A 71 -2.78 9.54 -13.20
N THR A 72 -3.06 8.66 -12.24
CA THR A 72 -4.43 8.35 -11.81
C THR A 72 -4.97 9.34 -10.79
N TYR A 73 -4.12 10.17 -10.16
CA TYR A 73 -4.55 11.21 -9.21
C TYR A 73 -5.56 12.20 -9.80
N THR A 74 -5.50 12.47 -11.10
CA THR A 74 -6.42 13.41 -11.76
C THR A 74 -7.87 12.91 -11.81
N ALA A 75 -8.13 11.65 -11.46
CA ALA A 75 -9.47 11.06 -11.38
C ALA A 75 -10.21 11.38 -10.06
N CYS A 76 -9.54 11.98 -9.08
CA CYS A 76 -10.12 12.30 -7.77
C CYS A 76 -11.12 13.49 -7.77
N GLY A 77 -11.48 14.07 -8.93
CA GLY A 77 -12.24 15.34 -8.98
C GLY A 77 -13.27 15.51 -10.10
N ARG A 78 -13.60 14.47 -10.87
CA ARG A 78 -14.61 14.51 -11.96
C ARG A 78 -15.41 13.21 -11.88
N ASP A 79 -16.72 13.24 -12.15
CA ASP A 79 -17.69 12.11 -12.11
C ASP A 79 -17.03 10.76 -11.76
N ALA A 80 -17.03 10.43 -10.47
CA ALA A 80 -16.00 9.58 -9.86
C ALA A 80 -15.93 8.19 -10.50
N ASP A 81 -14.87 7.98 -11.29
CA ASP A 81 -14.39 6.66 -11.67
C ASP A 81 -13.70 6.04 -10.44
N TRP A 82 -14.49 5.32 -9.64
CA TRP A 82 -14.06 4.73 -8.38
C TRP A 82 -13.01 3.63 -8.58
N GLU A 83 -13.06 2.90 -9.71
CA GLU A 83 -12.04 1.94 -10.10
C GLU A 83 -10.69 2.64 -10.34
N LEU A 84 -10.68 3.75 -11.10
CA LEU A 84 -9.46 4.51 -11.37
C LEU A 84 -8.91 5.19 -10.11
N GLN A 85 -9.77 5.60 -9.18
CA GLN A 85 -9.36 6.06 -7.86
C GLN A 85 -8.80 4.93 -7.00
N ALA A 86 -9.39 3.73 -7.05
CA ALA A 86 -8.82 2.56 -6.38
C ALA A 86 -7.42 2.26 -6.92
N GLU A 87 -7.21 2.27 -8.24
CA GLU A 87 -5.88 2.10 -8.84
C GLU A 87 -4.89 3.17 -8.35
N HIS A 88 -5.31 4.44 -8.23
CA HIS A 88 -4.48 5.48 -7.62
C HIS A 88 -3.98 5.09 -6.25
N PHE A 89 -4.89 4.62 -5.39
CA PHE A 89 -4.56 4.27 -4.03
C PHE A 89 -3.74 2.98 -3.91
N VAL A 90 -3.98 1.96 -4.75
CA VAL A 90 -3.11 0.78 -4.84
C VAL A 90 -1.70 1.19 -5.29
N ALA A 91 -1.59 2.06 -6.29
CA ALA A 91 -0.31 2.55 -6.79
C ALA A 91 0.43 3.40 -5.73
N ALA A 92 -0.30 4.24 -4.99
CA ALA A 92 0.23 5.03 -3.90
C ALA A 92 0.71 4.16 -2.73
N ALA A 93 -0.01 3.07 -2.42
CA ALA A 93 0.39 2.10 -1.41
C ALA A 93 1.72 1.42 -1.80
N CYS A 94 1.80 0.92 -3.03
CA CYS A 94 3.03 0.30 -3.56
C CYS A 94 4.21 1.28 -3.56
N ALA A 95 3.98 2.53 -4.01
CA ALA A 95 5.00 3.56 -4.04
C ALA A 95 5.48 3.93 -2.63
N ALA A 96 4.56 4.00 -1.65
CA ALA A 96 4.91 4.28 -0.27
C ALA A 96 5.83 3.20 0.31
N ALA A 97 5.50 1.92 0.09
CA ALA A 97 6.32 0.78 0.52
C ALA A 97 7.72 0.79 -0.11
N LEU A 98 7.83 1.24 -1.36
CA LEU A 98 9.08 1.31 -2.13
C LEU A 98 9.85 2.63 -1.97
N THR A 99 9.40 3.56 -1.12
CA THR A 99 10.04 4.88 -0.98
C THR A 99 11.54 4.75 -0.65
N PRO A 100 12.44 5.24 -1.52
CA PRO A 100 13.88 5.16 -1.28
C PRO A 100 14.31 5.90 -0.01
N ALA A 101 15.38 5.43 0.63
CA ALA A 101 15.90 6.03 1.86
C ALA A 101 16.23 7.51 1.74
N ALA A 102 16.82 7.91 0.61
CA ALA A 102 17.16 9.31 0.32
C ALA A 102 15.93 10.24 0.20
N LEU A 103 14.73 9.70 0.00
CA LEU A 103 13.48 10.47 -0.18
C LEU A 103 12.56 10.40 1.05
N ALA A 104 12.91 9.59 2.06
CA ALA A 104 12.09 9.37 3.24
C ALA A 104 12.60 10.26 4.40
N PRO A 105 11.79 11.21 4.91
CA PRO A 105 12.14 11.93 6.13
C PRO A 105 12.21 10.97 7.33
N GLU A 106 12.87 11.37 8.42
CA GLU A 106 13.05 10.52 9.61
C GLU A 106 11.73 10.00 10.22
N THR A 107 10.65 10.78 10.10
CA THR A 107 9.32 10.43 10.61
C THR A 107 8.49 9.59 9.63
N PHE A 108 9.05 9.23 8.47
CA PHE A 108 8.36 8.44 7.46
C PHE A 108 8.37 6.96 7.81
N ASN A 109 7.18 6.40 7.99
CA ASN A 109 6.97 4.95 8.11
C ASN A 109 6.33 4.42 6.82
N ALA A 110 7.08 3.62 6.07
CA ALA A 110 6.67 3.12 4.75
C ALA A 110 5.45 2.20 4.84
N ALA A 111 5.46 1.29 5.82
CA ALA A 111 4.37 0.35 6.07
C ALA A 111 3.08 1.08 6.47
N TRP A 112 3.16 2.07 7.37
CA TRP A 112 1.99 2.84 7.80
C TRP A 112 1.39 3.63 6.63
N LYS A 113 2.22 4.28 5.82
CA LYS A 113 1.73 4.99 4.64
C LYS A 113 1.08 4.03 3.65
N ALA A 114 1.67 2.88 3.38
CA ALA A 114 1.07 1.87 2.51
C ALA A 114 -0.27 1.35 3.06
N ALA A 115 -0.36 1.08 4.36
CA ALA A 115 -1.59 0.64 5.03
C ALA A 115 -2.75 1.62 4.84
N ILE A 116 -2.50 2.91 5.04
CA ILE A 116 -3.52 3.96 4.86
C ILE A 116 -3.97 4.06 3.40
N GLN A 117 -3.04 4.00 2.44
CA GLN A 117 -3.40 4.04 1.02
C GLN A 117 -4.21 2.79 0.61
N ALA A 118 -3.86 1.60 1.10
CA ALA A 118 -4.62 0.38 0.84
C ALA A 118 -6.07 0.48 1.36
N ARG A 119 -6.28 1.05 2.55
CA ARG A 119 -7.64 1.31 3.07
C ARG A 119 -8.42 2.27 2.17
N MET A 120 -7.77 3.32 1.65
CA MET A 120 -8.42 4.24 0.72
C MET A 120 -8.84 3.55 -0.59
N ALA A 121 -8.01 2.63 -1.11
CA ALA A 121 -8.38 1.84 -2.28
C ALA A 121 -9.64 1.00 -2.03
N LYS A 122 -9.74 0.37 -0.85
CA LYS A 122 -10.94 -0.37 -0.44
C LYS A 122 -12.16 0.53 -0.28
N ASN A 123 -12.00 1.73 0.28
CA ASN A 123 -13.10 2.68 0.40
C ASN A 123 -13.64 3.12 -0.96
N CYS A 124 -12.79 3.30 -1.99
CA CYS A 124 -13.26 3.63 -3.34
C CYS A 124 -14.22 2.55 -3.88
N ILE A 125 -13.82 1.28 -3.81
CA ILE A 125 -14.65 0.16 -4.29
C ILE A 125 -15.88 -0.08 -3.41
N MET A 126 -15.82 0.25 -2.12
CA MET A 126 -16.99 0.21 -1.24
C MET A 126 -18.05 1.25 -1.65
N ILE A 127 -17.65 2.42 -2.13
CA ILE A 127 -18.60 3.43 -2.59
C ILE A 127 -19.26 3.00 -3.92
N GLU A 128 -18.52 2.28 -4.76
CA GLU A 128 -19.02 1.72 -6.01
C GLU A 128 -19.93 0.50 -5.80
N SER A 129 -19.63 -0.34 -4.82
CA SER A 129 -20.44 -1.51 -4.49
C SER A 129 -21.58 -1.15 -3.54
N GLU A 130 -22.82 -1.29 -3.99
CA GLU A 130 -24.02 -1.07 -3.16
C GLU A 130 -24.18 -2.11 -2.02
N THR A 131 -23.26 -3.07 -1.92
CA THR A 131 -23.22 -4.11 -0.90
C THR A 131 -22.31 -3.69 0.26
N GLY A 132 -22.88 -3.32 1.40
CA GLY A 132 -22.17 -2.86 2.59
C GLY A 132 -21.36 -3.93 3.35
N ASP A 133 -20.95 -5.01 2.68
CA ASP A 133 -20.26 -6.16 3.29
C ASP A 133 -18.91 -6.39 2.59
N LEU A 134 -17.98 -5.47 2.83
CA LEU A 134 -16.57 -5.65 2.49
C LEU A 134 -15.78 -5.81 3.77
N GLU A 135 -14.94 -6.86 3.82
CA GLU A 135 -14.05 -7.13 4.94
C GLU A 135 -13.25 -5.87 5.33
N ASN A 136 -13.21 -5.58 6.63
CA ASN A 136 -12.51 -4.42 7.17
C ASN A 136 -11.00 -4.52 6.91
N GLU A 137 -10.50 -3.71 5.97
CA GLU A 137 -9.09 -3.71 5.59
C GLU A 137 -8.17 -3.38 6.78
N ALA A 138 -8.63 -2.61 7.77
CA ALA A 138 -7.84 -2.34 8.97
C ALA A 138 -7.64 -3.61 9.82
N GLU A 139 -8.67 -4.45 9.97
CA GLU A 139 -8.57 -5.71 10.71
C GLU A 139 -7.63 -6.70 10.04
N LYS A 140 -7.69 -6.81 8.71
CA LYS A 140 -6.72 -7.61 7.94
C LYS A 140 -5.29 -7.12 8.15
N GLN A 141 -5.09 -5.81 8.18
CA GLN A 141 -3.76 -5.25 8.43
C GLN A 141 -3.27 -5.57 9.84
N TYR A 142 -4.13 -5.53 10.85
CA TYR A 142 -3.78 -5.94 12.20
C TYR A 142 -3.31 -7.39 12.24
N GLN A 143 -4.07 -8.30 11.62
CA GLN A 143 -3.72 -9.71 11.53
C GLN A 143 -2.39 -9.91 10.77
N LEU A 144 -2.20 -9.22 9.64
CA LEU A 144 -0.97 -9.31 8.85
C LEU A 144 0.27 -8.87 9.62
N VAL A 145 0.17 -7.87 10.51
CA VAL A 145 1.30 -7.46 11.34
C VAL A 145 1.55 -8.45 12.47
N ASP A 146 0.48 -9.00 13.07
CA ASP A 146 0.59 -10.04 14.08
C ASP A 146 1.27 -11.30 13.52
N ASP A 147 1.01 -11.65 12.27
CA ASP A 147 1.61 -12.81 11.57
C ASP A 147 3.03 -12.53 11.04
N PHE A 148 3.41 -11.27 10.86
CA PHE A 148 4.71 -10.88 10.30
C PHE A 148 5.83 -10.85 11.35
N LYS A 149 5.47 -10.70 12.63
CA LYS A 149 6.41 -10.66 13.76
C LYS A 149 6.70 -12.06 14.29
#